data_AF-A0A5F2BY37-F1
#
_entry.id   AF-A0A5F2BY37-F1
#
_cell.length_a   1.000
_cell.length_b   1.000
_cell.length_c   1.000
_cell.angle_alpha   90.00
_cell.angle_beta   90.00
_cell.angle_gamma   90.00
#
_symmetry.space_group_name_H-M   'P 1'
#
loop_
_entity.id
_entity.type
_entity.pdbx_description
1 polymer ?
#
loop_
_entity_poly.entity_id
_entity_poly.type
_entity_poly.pdbx_seq_one_letter_code
_entity_poly.pdbx_strand_id
1 'polypeptide(L)'
;MNFSGTGRIDLPEYKAGGRERFFIFLSITTFSIAVFEEVRALYLVPVPLLLFLLIGFQFKWKSLFYLNIPLFVLTFINIFPYGKNLWPGTLVFALIFYFFTFSKIRNAGLLRWLARGEVSKQVLGLSALFVLSASVALFLWFYLLDPDISDIKENFPKGDIPLLIAAGVGFAIINAVAEEFLFRGILFEALLTAGCSLFWALVFQALSFGILHLHGFPRGWVGVGLAGIYGLMTGLIRILSKGIYYPILVHIFADITIAGIVLFFAK
;
A
#
# COMPACT_ATOMS: atom_id res chain seq x y z
N MET A 1 -13.72 7.61 -20.08
CA MET A 1 -13.28 8.82 -19.36
C MET A 1 -12.09 9.41 -20.08
N ASN A 2 -12.19 10.64 -20.58
CA ASN A 2 -11.06 11.36 -21.18
C ASN A 2 -10.20 11.93 -20.05
N PHE A 3 -9.05 11.30 -19.79
CA PHE A 3 -8.11 11.68 -18.71
C PHE A 3 -7.30 12.96 -19.02
N SER A 4 -7.62 13.70 -20.09
CA SER A 4 -6.86 14.86 -20.57
C SER A 4 -7.40 16.22 -20.10
N GLY A 5 -8.52 16.26 -19.36
CA GLY A 5 -9.29 17.48 -19.14
C GLY A 5 -9.14 18.20 -17.79
N THR A 6 -8.25 17.79 -16.88
CA THR A 6 -8.10 18.49 -15.59
C THR A 6 -6.69 19.05 -15.42
N GLY A 7 -6.61 20.33 -15.03
CA GLY A 7 -5.37 21.04 -14.77
C GLY A 7 -4.46 20.23 -13.88
N ARG A 8 -3.30 19.86 -14.47
CA ARG A 8 -2.16 19.13 -13.91
C ARG A 8 -2.50 18.20 -12.75
N ILE A 9 -2.63 16.92 -13.06
CA ILE A 9 -2.26 15.89 -12.10
C ILE A 9 -0.83 16.22 -11.65
N ASP A 10 -0.60 16.24 -10.34
CA ASP A 10 0.72 16.46 -9.75
C ASP A 10 1.63 15.28 -10.08
N LEU A 11 2.13 15.30 -11.31
CA LEU A 11 3.14 14.38 -11.79
C LEU A 11 4.45 14.68 -11.05
N PRO A 12 5.29 13.67 -10.81
CA PRO A 12 6.61 13.87 -10.27
C PRO A 12 7.42 14.87 -11.11
N GLU A 13 8.21 15.73 -10.46
CA GLU A 13 9.17 16.59 -11.16
C GLU A 13 10.31 15.77 -11.75
N TYR A 14 10.73 14.75 -11.00
CA TYR A 14 11.79 13.85 -11.41
C TYR A 14 11.31 12.88 -12.49
N LYS A 15 12.11 12.72 -13.53
CA LYS A 15 11.87 11.75 -14.61
C LYS A 15 13.02 10.76 -14.66
N ALA A 16 12.69 9.47 -14.54
CA ALA A 16 13.67 8.40 -14.62
C ALA A 16 14.20 8.23 -16.06
N GLY A 17 15.50 7.97 -16.19
CA GLY A 17 16.12 7.54 -17.44
C GLY A 17 15.78 6.09 -17.81
N GLY A 18 16.01 5.67 -19.05
CA GLY A 18 15.59 4.35 -19.55
C GLY A 18 16.01 3.16 -18.69
N ARG A 19 17.25 3.15 -18.19
CA ARG A 19 17.76 2.09 -17.29
C ARG A 19 17.11 2.13 -15.91
N GLU A 20 16.96 3.32 -15.32
CA GLU A 20 16.28 3.48 -14.03
C GLU A 20 14.84 2.97 -14.08
N ARG A 21 14.10 3.25 -15.16
CA ARG A 21 12.73 2.76 -15.39
C ARG A 21 12.65 1.24 -15.29
N PHE A 22 13.55 0.56 -15.99
CA PHE A 22 13.61 -0.91 -15.98
C PHE A 22 13.77 -1.44 -14.54
N PHE A 23 14.69 -0.86 -13.77
CA PHE A 23 14.89 -1.28 -12.38
C PHE A 23 13.74 -0.91 -11.45
N ILE A 24 13.01 0.18 -11.70
CA ILE A 24 11.79 0.52 -10.95
C ILE A 24 10.74 -0.58 -11.12
N PHE A 25 10.47 -1.00 -12.37
CA PHE A 25 9.54 -2.11 -12.62
C PHE A 25 10.03 -3.40 -11.98
N LEU A 26 11.31 -3.72 -12.12
CA LEU A 26 11.89 -4.92 -11.52
C LEU A 26 11.78 -4.89 -9.98
N SER A 27 11.97 -3.74 -9.34
CA SER A 27 11.81 -3.58 -7.89
C SER A 27 10.37 -3.85 -7.46
N ILE A 28 9.39 -3.31 -8.19
CA ILE A 28 7.96 -3.51 -7.88
C ILE A 28 7.56 -4.96 -8.07
N THR A 29 7.95 -5.59 -9.18
CA THR A 29 7.67 -7.02 -9.43
C THR A 29 8.34 -7.92 -8.38
N THR A 30 9.60 -7.65 -8.04
CA THR A 30 10.33 -8.37 -7.00
C THR A 30 9.64 -8.22 -5.64
N PHE A 31 9.16 -7.02 -5.32
CA PHE A 31 8.40 -6.79 -4.11
C PHE A 31 7.05 -7.52 -4.11
N SER A 32 6.32 -7.57 -5.23
CA SER A 32 5.03 -8.26 -5.29
C SER A 32 5.14 -9.76 -5.02
N ILE A 33 6.24 -10.41 -5.43
CA ILE A 33 6.47 -11.84 -5.14
C ILE A 33 6.93 -12.09 -3.69
N ALA A 34 7.14 -11.03 -2.89
CA ALA A 34 7.49 -11.17 -1.48
C ALA A 34 6.41 -11.86 -0.65
N VAL A 35 5.20 -12.03 -1.17
CA VAL A 35 4.11 -12.69 -0.46
C VAL A 35 4.39 -14.19 -0.24
N PHE A 36 5.13 -14.84 -1.14
CA PHE A 36 5.46 -16.26 -1.09
C PHE A 36 6.59 -16.53 -0.09
N GLU A 37 6.33 -17.41 0.87
CA GLU A 37 7.28 -17.71 1.95
C GLU A 37 8.55 -18.38 1.43
N GLU A 38 8.44 -19.25 0.44
CA GLU A 38 9.56 -19.94 -0.20
C GLU A 38 10.55 -18.96 -0.80
N VAL A 39 10.03 -17.89 -1.41
CA VAL A 39 10.83 -16.83 -2.03
C VAL A 39 11.51 -15.97 -0.96
N ARG A 40 10.81 -15.65 0.14
CA ARG A 40 11.39 -14.89 1.26
C ARG A 40 12.46 -15.68 2.01
N ALA A 41 12.21 -16.95 2.29
CA ALA A 41 13.12 -17.82 3.05
C ALA A 41 14.46 -18.06 2.32
N LEU A 42 14.43 -18.02 0.99
CA LEU A 42 15.62 -18.10 0.14
C LEU A 42 16.30 -16.73 -0.10
N TYR A 43 15.87 -15.68 0.60
CA TYR A 43 16.39 -14.31 0.44
C TYR A 43 16.24 -13.73 -0.98
N LEU A 44 15.41 -14.34 -1.84
CA LEU A 44 15.28 -14.01 -3.26
C LEU A 44 14.60 -12.66 -3.53
N VAL A 45 13.96 -12.07 -2.53
CA VAL A 45 13.36 -10.73 -2.59
C VAL A 45 14.28 -9.67 -1.97
N PRO A 46 14.67 -9.77 -0.68
CA PRO A 46 15.42 -8.70 -0.02
C PRO A 46 16.82 -8.49 -0.63
N VAL A 47 17.48 -9.54 -1.15
CA VAL A 47 18.81 -9.40 -1.77
C VAL A 47 18.73 -8.59 -3.08
N PRO A 48 17.87 -8.91 -4.07
CA PRO A 48 17.74 -8.05 -5.25
C PRO A 48 17.30 -6.62 -4.93
N LEU A 49 16.38 -6.41 -3.97
CA LEU A 49 15.96 -5.07 -3.58
C LEU A 49 17.12 -4.27 -2.96
N LEU A 50 17.99 -4.91 -2.17
CA LEU A 50 19.23 -4.29 -1.69
C LEU A 50 20.16 -3.93 -2.86
N LEU A 51 20.34 -4.83 -3.83
CA LEU A 51 21.16 -4.55 -5.02
C LEU A 51 20.59 -3.38 -5.81
N PHE A 52 19.28 -3.29 -6.00
CA PHE A 52 18.64 -2.17 -6.69
C PHE A 52 18.78 -0.86 -5.92
N LEU A 53 18.72 -0.90 -4.59
CA LEU A 53 19.03 0.24 -3.73
C LEU A 53 20.49 0.71 -3.94
N LEU A 54 21.46 -0.20 -3.93
CA LEU A 54 22.88 0.11 -4.13
C LEU A 54 23.16 0.64 -5.55
N ILE A 55 22.52 0.06 -6.57
CA ILE A 55 22.56 0.56 -7.95
C ILE A 55 21.98 1.98 -8.01
N GLY A 56 20.82 2.20 -7.39
CA GLY A 56 20.17 3.51 -7.32
C GLY A 56 21.09 4.57 -6.69
N PHE A 57 21.78 4.20 -5.61
CA PHE A 57 22.78 5.04 -4.96
C PHE A 57 23.99 5.33 -5.88
N GLN A 58 24.62 4.28 -6.42
CA GLN A 58 25.83 4.38 -7.25
C GLN A 58 25.62 5.25 -8.50
N PHE A 59 24.49 5.08 -9.19
CA PHE A 59 24.18 5.82 -10.41
C PHE A 59 23.38 7.10 -10.16
N LYS A 60 23.13 7.47 -8.90
CA LYS A 60 22.34 8.64 -8.49
C LYS A 60 20.92 8.66 -9.07
N TRP A 61 20.34 7.48 -9.28
CA TRP A 61 18.97 7.28 -9.73
C TRP A 61 18.02 7.41 -8.55
N LYS A 62 17.52 8.65 -8.36
CA LYS A 62 16.84 9.06 -7.13
C LYS A 62 15.55 8.28 -6.91
N SER A 63 14.74 8.09 -7.94
CA SER A 63 13.45 7.40 -7.81
C SER A 63 13.68 5.92 -7.43
N LEU A 64 14.61 5.26 -8.12
CA LEU A 64 14.97 3.87 -7.77
C LEU A 64 15.50 3.75 -6.35
N PHE A 65 16.40 4.64 -5.94
CA PHE A 65 17.00 4.62 -4.61
C PHE A 65 15.94 4.75 -3.52
N TYR A 66 15.09 5.79 -3.58
CA TYR A 66 14.10 6.05 -2.54
C TYR A 66 12.94 5.05 -2.57
N LEU A 67 12.56 4.51 -3.73
CA LEU A 67 11.60 3.41 -3.82
C LEU A 67 12.11 2.19 -3.03
N ASN A 68 13.38 1.81 -3.21
CA ASN A 68 13.89 0.57 -2.64
C ASN A 68 14.19 0.64 -1.14
N ILE A 69 14.28 1.82 -0.51
CA ILE A 69 14.46 1.93 0.95
C ILE A 69 13.36 1.19 1.71
N PRO A 70 12.06 1.57 1.60
CA PRO A 70 11.01 0.90 2.34
C PRO A 70 10.79 -0.54 1.87
N LEU A 71 10.94 -0.82 0.56
CA LEU A 71 10.77 -2.19 0.04
C LEU A 71 11.81 -3.15 0.62
N PHE A 72 13.08 -2.76 0.63
CA PHE A 72 14.15 -3.55 1.22
C PHE A 72 13.94 -3.73 2.72
N VAL A 73 13.74 -2.65 3.48
CA VAL A 73 13.60 -2.73 4.94
C VAL A 73 12.40 -3.60 5.34
N LEU A 74 11.25 -3.41 4.68
CA LEU A 74 10.05 -4.20 4.95
C LEU A 74 10.27 -5.69 4.65
N THR A 75 10.81 -6.01 3.47
CA THR A 75 11.02 -7.40 3.07
C THR A 75 12.11 -8.07 3.89
N PHE A 76 13.14 -7.34 4.31
CA PHE A 76 14.21 -7.83 5.17
C PHE A 76 13.71 -8.20 6.58
N ILE A 77 12.90 -7.34 7.20
CA ILE A 77 12.34 -7.61 8.53
C ILE A 77 11.37 -8.81 8.49
N ASN A 78 10.61 -8.95 7.41
CA ASN A 78 9.67 -10.06 7.24
C ASN A 78 10.33 -11.39 6.83
N ILE A 79 11.65 -11.47 6.74
CA ILE A 79 12.38 -12.75 6.68
C ILE A 79 12.31 -13.45 8.05
N PHE A 80 12.33 -12.68 9.14
CA PHE A 80 12.34 -13.25 10.48
C PHE A 80 10.96 -13.85 10.80
N PRO A 81 10.88 -15.07 11.36
CA PRO A 81 9.62 -15.80 11.56
C PRO A 81 8.49 -15.02 12.26
N TYR A 82 8.86 -14.11 13.16
CA TYR A 82 7.92 -13.29 13.93
C TYR A 82 7.69 -11.89 13.36
N GLY A 83 8.45 -11.48 12.32
CA GLY A 83 8.32 -10.15 11.72
C GLY A 83 6.91 -9.88 11.21
N LYS A 84 6.29 -10.88 10.58
CA LYS A 84 4.91 -10.79 10.06
C LYS A 84 3.86 -10.52 11.14
N ASN A 85 4.09 -11.00 12.36
CA ASN A 85 3.15 -10.82 13.49
C ASN A 85 3.15 -9.38 14.02
N LEU A 86 4.15 -8.58 13.63
CA LEU A 86 4.27 -7.18 14.02
C LEU A 86 3.58 -6.24 13.03
N TRP A 87 2.80 -6.74 12.08
CA TRP A 87 2.04 -5.90 11.14
C TRP A 87 1.00 -5.02 11.88
N PRO A 88 0.81 -3.73 11.50
CA PRO A 88 1.48 -2.96 10.44
C PRO A 88 2.81 -2.30 10.87
N GLY A 89 3.29 -2.59 12.08
CA GLY A 89 4.51 -2.02 12.65
C GLY A 89 5.77 -2.23 11.81
N THR A 90 5.92 -3.36 11.10
CA THR A 90 7.06 -3.56 10.18
C THR A 90 7.03 -2.59 9.00
N LEU A 91 5.84 -2.29 8.47
CA LEU A 91 5.68 -1.28 7.42
C LEU A 91 5.92 0.13 7.95
N VAL A 92 5.39 0.46 9.13
CA VAL A 92 5.67 1.75 9.79
C VAL A 92 7.18 1.94 9.96
N PHE A 93 7.89 0.91 10.43
CA PHE A 93 9.33 0.95 10.58
C PHE A 93 10.06 1.15 9.24
N ALA A 94 9.64 0.47 8.18
CA ALA A 94 10.20 0.68 6.84
C ALA A 94 9.98 2.13 6.33
N LEU A 95 8.82 2.72 6.61
CA LEU A 95 8.51 4.11 6.27
C LEU A 95 9.35 5.11 7.08
N ILE A 96 9.68 4.82 8.33
CA ILE A 96 10.60 5.66 9.13
C ILE A 96 11.95 5.80 8.40
N PHE A 97 12.51 4.70 7.86
CA PHE A 97 13.76 4.74 7.09
C PHE A 97 13.64 5.59 5.82
N TYR A 98 12.52 5.49 5.10
CA TYR A 98 12.22 6.35 3.96
C TYR A 98 12.23 7.83 4.40
N PHE A 99 11.53 8.16 5.48
CA PHE A 99 11.39 9.53 5.97
C PHE A 99 12.63 10.10 6.65
N PHE A 100 13.62 9.30 7.08
CA PHE A 100 14.94 9.83 7.45
C PHE A 100 15.63 10.58 6.31
N THR A 101 15.22 10.33 5.06
CA THR A 101 15.73 11.04 3.88
C THR A 101 14.75 12.11 3.36
N PHE A 102 13.73 12.50 4.13
CA PHE A 102 12.64 13.41 3.73
C PHE A 102 13.11 14.65 2.96
N SER A 103 14.05 15.42 3.52
CA SER A 103 14.56 16.64 2.87
C SER A 103 15.19 16.36 1.50
N LYS A 104 15.87 15.22 1.35
CA LYS A 104 16.51 14.82 0.09
C LYS A 104 15.48 14.34 -0.94
N ILE A 105 14.43 13.62 -0.50
CA ILE A 105 13.32 13.19 -1.36
C ILE A 105 12.53 14.41 -1.84
N ARG A 106 12.26 15.38 -0.93
CA ARG A 106 11.60 16.64 -1.25
C ARG A 106 12.37 17.41 -2.31
N ASN A 107 13.68 17.61 -2.10
CA ASN A 107 14.55 18.32 -3.05
C ASN A 107 14.73 17.57 -4.37
N ALA A 108 14.46 16.25 -4.38
CA ALA A 108 14.42 15.47 -5.60
C ALA A 108 13.09 15.61 -6.36
N GLY A 109 12.07 16.25 -5.79
CA GLY A 109 10.76 16.40 -6.42
C GLY A 109 9.91 15.11 -6.40
N LEU A 110 10.14 14.24 -5.40
CA LEU A 110 9.52 12.91 -5.26
C LEU A 110 8.50 12.82 -4.10
N LEU A 111 8.11 13.95 -3.52
CA LEU A 111 7.11 14.03 -2.43
C LEU A 111 5.80 14.72 -2.84
N ARG A 112 5.54 14.89 -4.14
CA ARG A 112 4.31 15.54 -4.61
C ARG A 112 3.05 14.78 -4.19
N TRP A 113 3.17 13.47 -4.01
CA TRP A 113 2.11 12.62 -3.50
C TRP A 113 1.67 12.96 -2.06
N LEU A 114 2.54 13.58 -1.23
CA LEU A 114 2.23 13.97 0.16
C LEU A 114 1.45 15.30 0.20
N ALA A 115 0.49 15.45 -0.71
CA ALA A 115 -0.44 16.57 -0.73
C ALA A 115 -1.73 16.19 0.00
N ARG A 116 -2.35 17.17 0.64
CA ARG A 116 -3.68 17.00 1.25
C ARG A 116 -4.74 16.68 0.20
N GLY A 117 -4.61 17.23 -1.00
CA GLY A 117 -5.58 17.07 -2.08
C GLY A 117 -6.76 18.05 -2.01
N GLU A 118 -7.55 18.03 -3.08
CA GLU A 118 -8.70 18.88 -3.34
C GLU A 118 -10.01 18.16 -3.00
N VAL A 119 -10.95 18.89 -2.40
CA VAL A 119 -12.29 18.39 -2.08
C VAL A 119 -13.23 18.67 -3.23
N SER A 120 -13.91 17.66 -3.73
CA SER A 120 -15.01 17.83 -4.69
C SER A 120 -16.19 16.94 -4.35
N LYS A 121 -17.39 17.30 -4.83
CA LYS A 121 -18.59 16.46 -4.67
C LYS A 121 -18.38 15.06 -5.26
N GLN A 122 -17.63 14.97 -6.36
CA GLN A 122 -17.29 13.70 -6.99
C GLN A 122 -16.38 12.85 -6.10
N VAL A 123 -15.33 13.44 -5.52
CA VAL A 123 -14.43 12.74 -4.58
C VAL A 123 -15.20 12.24 -3.37
N LEU A 124 -16.04 13.06 -2.76
CA LEU A 124 -16.85 12.68 -1.59
C LEU A 124 -17.86 11.58 -1.93
N GLY A 125 -18.58 11.72 -3.04
CA GLY A 125 -19.56 10.72 -3.48
C GLY A 125 -18.94 9.36 -3.80
N LEU A 126 -17.81 9.35 -4.51
CA LEU A 126 -17.07 8.12 -4.77
C LEU A 126 -16.46 7.53 -3.49
N SER A 127 -15.96 8.36 -2.57
CA SER A 127 -15.43 7.90 -1.29
C SER A 127 -16.51 7.17 -0.48
N ALA A 128 -17.70 7.75 -0.37
CA ALA A 128 -18.83 7.11 0.32
C ALA A 128 -19.25 5.80 -0.36
N LEU A 129 -19.38 5.80 -1.69
CA LEU A 129 -19.69 4.60 -2.47
C LEU A 129 -18.66 3.50 -2.23
N PHE A 130 -17.37 3.85 -2.23
CA PHE A 130 -16.27 2.91 -2.08
C PHE A 130 -16.18 2.32 -0.68
N VAL A 131 -16.43 3.12 0.36
CA VAL A 131 -16.54 2.61 1.74
C VAL A 131 -17.69 1.61 1.86
N LEU A 132 -18.85 1.94 1.31
CA LEU A 132 -20.03 1.06 1.37
C LEU A 132 -19.80 -0.24 0.59
N SER A 133 -19.30 -0.15 -0.64
CA SER A 133 -19.09 -1.33 -1.48
C SER A 133 -17.98 -2.23 -0.93
N ALA A 134 -16.88 -1.66 -0.43
CA ALA A 134 -15.82 -2.42 0.23
C ALA A 134 -16.35 -3.13 1.48
N SER A 135 -17.11 -2.42 2.33
CA SER A 135 -17.66 -3.01 3.55
C SER A 135 -18.59 -4.19 3.24
N VAL A 136 -19.51 -4.03 2.28
CA VAL A 136 -20.40 -5.11 1.83
C VAL A 136 -19.59 -6.28 1.26
N ALA A 137 -18.59 -6.02 0.42
CA ALA A 137 -17.76 -7.06 -0.16
C ALA A 137 -16.97 -7.84 0.89
N LEU A 138 -16.44 -7.17 1.92
CA LEU A 138 -15.73 -7.81 3.03
C LEU A 138 -16.66 -8.70 3.86
N PHE A 139 -17.86 -8.23 4.19
CA PHE A 139 -18.86 -9.06 4.89
C PHE A 139 -19.29 -10.27 4.07
N LEU A 140 -19.56 -10.09 2.77
CA LEU A 140 -19.92 -11.20 1.88
C LEU A 140 -18.78 -12.20 1.75
N TRP A 141 -17.54 -11.72 1.58
CA TRP A 141 -16.36 -12.58 1.53
C TRP A 141 -16.22 -13.41 2.81
N PHE A 142 -16.32 -12.78 3.98
CA PHE A 142 -16.20 -13.46 5.27
C PHE A 142 -17.32 -14.49 5.46
N TYR A 143 -18.58 -14.12 5.20
CA TYR A 143 -19.72 -14.99 5.47
C TYR A 143 -19.90 -16.11 4.44
N LEU A 144 -19.62 -15.86 3.16
CA LEU A 144 -19.84 -16.85 2.11
C LEU A 144 -18.68 -17.82 1.94
N LEU A 145 -17.45 -17.41 2.25
CA LEU A 145 -16.25 -18.24 2.06
C LEU A 145 -15.68 -18.81 3.35
N ASP A 146 -16.19 -18.40 4.51
CA ASP A 146 -15.79 -18.87 5.85
C ASP A 146 -14.28 -19.05 6.00
N PRO A 147 -13.48 -17.99 5.75
CA PRO A 147 -12.03 -18.09 5.77
C PRO A 147 -11.56 -18.30 7.20
N ASP A 148 -10.62 -19.23 7.41
CA ASP A 148 -9.89 -19.30 8.67
C ASP A 148 -9.12 -18.00 8.88
N ILE A 149 -9.41 -17.30 9.97
CA ILE A 149 -8.76 -16.05 10.40
C ILE A 149 -8.30 -16.12 11.87
N SER A 150 -8.14 -17.34 12.40
CA SER A 150 -7.72 -17.60 13.78
C SER A 150 -6.41 -16.89 14.12
N ASP A 151 -5.45 -16.90 13.22
CA ASP A 151 -4.15 -16.22 13.34
C ASP A 151 -4.28 -14.70 13.56
N ILE A 152 -5.23 -14.03 12.89
CA ILE A 152 -5.46 -12.60 13.08
C ILE A 152 -6.10 -12.37 14.45
N LYS A 153 -7.10 -13.16 14.80
CA LYS A 153 -7.82 -13.04 16.08
C LYS A 153 -6.91 -13.29 17.28
N GLU A 154 -5.97 -14.24 17.18
CA GLU A 154 -5.00 -14.53 18.23
C GLU A 154 -4.02 -13.37 18.48
N ASN A 155 -3.72 -12.57 17.45
CA ASN A 155 -2.87 -11.39 17.55
C ASN A 155 -3.61 -10.15 18.06
N PHE A 156 -4.95 -10.15 18.09
CA PHE A 156 -5.70 -9.04 18.68
C PHE A 156 -5.51 -8.99 20.21
N PRO A 157 -5.42 -7.78 20.80
CA PRO A 157 -5.33 -7.66 22.25
C PRO A 157 -6.56 -8.29 22.91
N LYS A 158 -6.34 -8.93 24.06
CA LYS A 158 -7.43 -9.46 24.90
C LYS A 158 -7.80 -8.40 25.93
N GLY A 159 -9.08 -8.14 26.12
CA GLY A 159 -9.53 -7.15 27.09
C GLY A 159 -11.02 -6.85 27.01
N ASP A 160 -11.43 -5.76 27.64
CA ASP A 160 -12.79 -5.27 27.60
C ASP A 160 -13.14 -4.61 26.25
N ILE A 161 -14.43 -4.42 26.00
CA ILE A 161 -14.93 -3.86 24.73
C ILE A 161 -14.30 -2.50 24.40
N PRO A 162 -14.15 -1.54 25.35
CA PRO A 162 -13.47 -0.28 25.08
C PRO A 162 -12.04 -0.45 24.57
N LEU A 163 -11.25 -1.33 25.19
CA LEU A 163 -9.87 -1.59 24.74
C LEU A 163 -9.85 -2.20 23.34
N LEU A 164 -10.75 -3.14 23.04
CA LEU A 164 -10.86 -3.77 21.72
C LEU A 164 -11.23 -2.76 20.63
N ILE A 165 -12.19 -1.89 20.90
CA ILE A 165 -12.58 -0.81 19.99
C ILE A 165 -11.40 0.15 19.76
N ALA A 166 -10.72 0.57 20.83
CA ALA A 166 -9.56 1.45 20.72
C ALA A 166 -8.43 0.82 19.92
N ALA A 167 -8.15 -0.47 20.14
CA ALA A 167 -7.16 -1.22 19.37
C ALA A 167 -7.54 -1.37 17.90
N GLY A 168 -8.79 -1.71 17.59
CA GLY A 168 -9.28 -1.83 16.22
C GLY A 168 -9.22 -0.51 15.44
N VAL A 169 -9.63 0.60 16.06
CA VAL A 169 -9.55 1.94 15.45
C VAL A 169 -8.08 2.38 15.30
N GLY A 170 -7.25 2.14 16.31
CA GLY A 170 -5.82 2.47 16.27
C GLY A 170 -5.11 1.71 15.15
N PHE A 171 -5.36 0.40 15.03
CA PHE A 171 -4.87 -0.43 13.92
C PHE A 171 -5.33 0.14 12.58
N ALA A 172 -6.63 0.41 12.42
CA ALA A 172 -7.20 0.90 11.17
C ALA A 172 -6.56 2.22 10.71
N ILE A 173 -6.29 3.15 11.64
CA ILE A 173 -5.62 4.42 11.31
C ILE A 173 -4.17 4.18 10.89
N ILE A 174 -3.41 3.41 11.66
CA ILE A 174 -1.98 3.19 11.42
C ILE A 174 -1.78 2.39 10.12
N ASN A 175 -2.55 1.33 9.92
CA ASN A 175 -2.50 0.47 8.75
C ASN A 175 -2.83 1.27 7.48
N ALA A 176 -3.98 1.95 7.46
CA ALA A 176 -4.41 2.79 6.34
C ALA A 176 -3.36 3.84 5.95
N VAL A 177 -2.77 4.55 6.92
CA VAL A 177 -1.73 5.55 6.63
C VAL A 177 -0.50 4.87 6.02
N ALA A 178 -0.04 3.79 6.63
CA ALA A 178 1.18 3.10 6.22
C ALA A 178 1.05 2.49 4.81
N GLU A 179 -0.05 1.78 4.55
CA GLU A 179 -0.30 1.18 3.25
C GLU A 179 -0.50 2.23 2.16
N GLU A 180 -1.33 3.26 2.38
CA GLU A 180 -1.54 4.29 1.36
C GLU A 180 -0.25 5.06 1.06
N PHE A 181 0.61 5.30 2.07
CA PHE A 181 1.92 5.91 1.85
C PHE A 181 2.81 5.05 0.97
N LEU A 182 2.86 3.73 1.20
CA LEU A 182 3.65 2.83 0.37
C LEU A 182 3.10 2.74 -1.06
N PHE A 183 1.80 2.47 -1.21
CA PHE A 183 1.22 2.08 -2.49
C PHE A 183 0.80 3.29 -3.34
N ARG A 184 0.05 4.25 -2.77
CA ARG A 184 -0.51 5.41 -3.50
C ARG A 184 0.42 6.63 -3.44
N GLY A 185 1.30 6.64 -2.45
CA GLY A 185 2.45 7.53 -2.36
C GLY A 185 3.61 7.01 -3.20
N ILE A 186 4.47 6.20 -2.58
CA ILE A 186 5.81 5.87 -3.05
C ILE A 186 5.81 5.04 -4.34
N LEU A 187 5.05 3.94 -4.38
CA LEU A 187 5.05 3.01 -5.50
C LEU A 187 4.36 3.61 -6.74
N PHE A 188 3.22 4.28 -6.56
CA PHE A 188 2.54 5.01 -7.62
C PHE A 188 3.37 6.18 -8.16
N GLU A 189 4.01 6.97 -7.28
CA GLU A 189 4.93 8.04 -7.69
C GLU A 189 6.10 7.47 -8.52
N ALA A 190 6.72 6.37 -8.06
CA ALA A 190 7.81 5.73 -8.78
C ALA A 190 7.40 5.25 -10.18
N LEU A 191 6.21 4.65 -10.34
CA LEU A 191 5.67 4.27 -11.64
C LEU A 191 5.48 5.50 -12.57
N LEU A 192 4.98 6.61 -12.04
CA LEU A 192 4.85 7.85 -12.81
C LEU A 192 6.21 8.42 -13.20
N THR A 193 7.20 8.42 -12.30
CA THR A 193 8.58 8.86 -12.64
C THR A 193 9.19 7.97 -13.72
N ALA A 194 8.79 6.69 -13.75
CA ALA A 194 9.22 5.73 -14.74
C ALA A 194 8.56 5.94 -16.13
N GLY A 195 7.67 6.92 -16.25
CA GLY A 195 6.97 7.24 -17.49
C GLY A 195 5.76 6.37 -17.76
N CYS A 196 5.24 5.63 -16.77
CA CYS A 196 3.93 4.98 -16.91
C CYS A 196 2.86 6.04 -17.19
N SER A 197 1.91 5.71 -18.06
CA SER A 197 0.64 6.44 -18.08
C SER A 197 -0.08 6.24 -16.74
N LEU A 198 -0.95 7.19 -16.39
CA LEU A 198 -1.74 7.12 -15.15
C LEU A 198 -2.56 5.83 -15.03
N PHE A 199 -3.12 5.39 -16.15
CA PHE A 199 -3.85 4.12 -16.21
C PHE A 199 -2.96 2.94 -15.81
N TRP A 200 -1.77 2.82 -16.40
CA TRP A 200 -0.87 1.71 -16.08
C TRP A 200 -0.27 1.82 -14.68
N ALA A 201 0.05 3.03 -14.22
CA ALA A 201 0.48 3.24 -12.84
C ALA A 201 -0.61 2.79 -11.85
N LEU A 202 -1.89 3.08 -12.14
CA LEU A 202 -3.04 2.70 -11.32
C LEU A 202 -3.21 1.19 -11.28
N VAL A 203 -3.11 0.53 -12.43
CA VAL A 203 -3.20 -0.93 -12.55
C VAL A 203 -2.05 -1.62 -11.82
N PHE A 204 -0.79 -1.23 -12.07
CA PHE A 204 0.35 -1.93 -11.48
C PHE A 204 0.41 -1.78 -9.96
N GLN A 205 0.11 -0.61 -9.40
CA GLN A 205 0.06 -0.46 -7.94
C GLN A 205 -1.06 -1.29 -7.33
N ALA A 206 -2.23 -1.37 -7.99
CA ALA A 206 -3.37 -2.13 -7.49
C ALA A 206 -3.11 -3.64 -7.54
N LEU A 207 -2.47 -4.12 -8.60
CA LEU A 207 -2.05 -5.52 -8.71
C LEU A 207 -1.04 -5.87 -7.62
N SER A 208 -0.03 -5.03 -7.39
CA SER A 208 0.94 -5.25 -6.31
C SER A 208 0.25 -5.28 -4.94
N PHE A 209 -0.65 -4.33 -4.67
CA PHE A 209 -1.44 -4.27 -3.45
C PHE A 209 -2.26 -5.56 -3.25
N GLY A 210 -3.00 -6.00 -4.28
CA GLY A 210 -3.79 -7.23 -4.22
C GLY A 210 -2.95 -8.48 -3.98
N ILE A 211 -1.83 -8.66 -4.71
CA ILE A 211 -0.98 -9.85 -4.57
C ILE A 211 -0.44 -9.96 -3.14
N LEU A 212 -0.04 -8.85 -2.53
CA LEU A 212 0.49 -8.83 -1.16
C LEU A 212 -0.57 -9.16 -0.09
N HIS A 213 -1.85 -9.17 -0.46
CA HIS A 213 -2.95 -9.61 0.40
C HIS A 213 -3.24 -11.12 0.30
N LEU A 214 -2.50 -11.92 -0.46
CA LEU A 214 -2.75 -13.36 -0.59
C LEU A 214 -2.88 -14.08 0.77
N HIS A 215 -2.09 -13.68 1.76
CA HIS A 215 -2.16 -14.17 3.14
C HIS A 215 -2.67 -13.11 4.15
N GLY A 216 -3.15 -11.97 3.66
CA GLY A 216 -3.63 -10.84 4.46
C GLY A 216 -5.13 -10.88 4.74
N PHE A 217 -5.79 -9.72 4.79
CA PHE A 217 -7.24 -9.62 4.90
C PHE A 217 -7.78 -8.67 3.83
N PRO A 218 -8.67 -9.12 2.92
CA PRO A 218 -9.14 -10.50 2.73
C PRO A 218 -8.04 -11.42 2.16
N ARG A 219 -8.02 -12.71 2.56
CA ARG A 219 -7.03 -13.72 2.13
C ARG A 219 -7.47 -14.56 0.93
N GLY A 220 -6.50 -15.29 0.37
CA GLY A 220 -6.66 -16.19 -0.76
C GLY A 220 -6.80 -15.45 -2.10
N TRP A 221 -6.98 -16.19 -3.20
CA TRP A 221 -7.08 -15.59 -4.53
C TRP A 221 -8.29 -14.68 -4.71
N VAL A 222 -9.41 -14.97 -4.04
CA VAL A 222 -10.56 -14.05 -4.00
C VAL A 222 -10.15 -12.77 -3.26
N GLY A 223 -9.44 -12.90 -2.14
CA GLY A 223 -8.89 -11.77 -1.40
C GLY A 223 -7.94 -10.90 -2.22
N VAL A 224 -7.04 -11.52 -3.01
CA VAL A 224 -6.17 -10.82 -3.97
C VAL A 224 -7.00 -9.98 -4.95
N GLY A 225 -8.08 -10.54 -5.49
CA GLY A 225 -8.99 -9.82 -6.39
C GLY A 225 -9.70 -8.65 -5.71
N LEU A 226 -10.27 -8.88 -4.52
CA LEU A 226 -10.96 -7.85 -3.73
C LEU A 226 -10.03 -6.71 -3.32
N ALA A 227 -8.86 -7.04 -2.77
CA ALA A 227 -7.84 -6.07 -2.42
C ALA A 227 -7.31 -5.32 -3.66
N GLY A 228 -7.12 -6.00 -4.78
CA GLY A 228 -6.74 -5.37 -6.05
C GLY A 228 -7.78 -4.35 -6.54
N ILE A 229 -9.07 -4.71 -6.51
CA ILE A 229 -10.17 -3.78 -6.83
C ILE A 229 -10.17 -2.61 -5.86
N TYR A 230 -9.99 -2.87 -4.56
CA TYR A 230 -9.89 -1.83 -3.54
C TYR A 230 -8.72 -0.88 -3.79
N GLY A 231 -7.56 -1.42 -4.23
CA GLY A 231 -6.41 -0.64 -4.64
C GLY A 231 -6.67 0.23 -5.88
N LEU A 232 -7.50 -0.22 -6.82
CA LEU A 232 -7.95 0.62 -7.94
C LEU A 232 -8.85 1.76 -7.45
N MET A 233 -9.76 1.48 -6.52
CA MET A 233 -10.71 2.44 -5.96
C MET A 233 -9.99 3.59 -5.23
N THR A 234 -9.13 3.26 -4.27
CA THR A 234 -8.33 4.25 -3.52
C THR A 234 -7.30 4.96 -4.40
N GLY A 235 -6.69 4.25 -5.36
CA GLY A 235 -5.83 4.87 -6.38
C GLY A 235 -6.58 5.88 -7.26
N LEU A 236 -7.82 5.59 -7.63
CA LEU A 236 -8.68 6.54 -8.35
C LEU A 236 -9.01 7.76 -7.48
N ILE A 237 -9.35 7.57 -6.20
CA ILE A 237 -9.54 8.69 -5.27
C ILE A 237 -8.26 9.54 -5.16
N ARG A 238 -7.07 8.93 -5.13
CA ARG A 238 -5.79 9.65 -5.13
C ARG A 238 -5.62 10.51 -6.37
N ILE A 239 -5.98 10.00 -7.54
CA ILE A 239 -5.91 10.76 -8.81
C ILE A 239 -6.91 11.92 -8.80
N LEU A 240 -8.17 11.66 -8.44
CA LEU A 240 -9.24 12.66 -8.48
C LEU A 240 -9.07 13.77 -7.44
N SER A 241 -8.57 13.41 -6.25
CA SER A 241 -8.28 14.37 -5.19
C SER A 241 -6.90 15.01 -5.31
N LYS A 242 -6.01 14.50 -6.18
CA LYS A 242 -4.62 14.96 -6.30
C LYS A 242 -3.86 14.96 -4.95
N GLY A 243 -4.18 14.02 -4.06
CA GLY A 243 -3.58 13.94 -2.73
C GLY A 243 -3.83 12.60 -2.04
N ILE A 244 -3.17 12.40 -0.90
CA ILE A 244 -3.16 11.13 -0.18
C ILE A 244 -4.19 11.07 0.96
N TYR A 245 -4.72 12.22 1.39
CA TYR A 245 -5.63 12.29 2.55
C TYR A 245 -6.93 11.50 2.34
N TYR A 246 -7.59 11.67 1.18
CA TYR A 246 -8.86 11.00 0.90
C TYR A 246 -8.74 9.48 0.73
N PRO A 247 -7.72 8.95 0.03
CA PRO A 247 -7.45 7.51 0.05
C PRO A 247 -7.28 6.96 1.47
N ILE A 248 -6.53 7.64 2.34
CA ILE A 248 -6.34 7.23 3.74
C ILE A 248 -7.67 7.20 4.48
N LEU A 249 -8.50 8.24 4.36
CA LEU A 249 -9.81 8.25 5.01
C LEU A 249 -10.68 7.08 4.56
N VAL A 250 -10.75 6.80 3.25
CA VAL A 250 -11.51 5.68 2.70
C VAL A 250 -10.97 4.34 3.22
N HIS A 251 -9.65 4.21 3.35
CA HIS A 251 -8.97 3.04 3.89
C HIS A 251 -9.28 2.80 5.36
N ILE A 252 -9.26 3.83 6.20
CA ILE A 252 -9.62 3.72 7.62
C ILE A 252 -10.99 3.05 7.80
N PHE A 253 -11.99 3.41 6.99
CA PHE A 253 -13.32 2.82 7.11
C PHE A 253 -13.38 1.36 6.65
N ALA A 254 -12.60 0.97 5.64
CA ALA A 254 -12.48 -0.44 5.27
C ALA A 254 -11.85 -1.25 6.42
N ASP A 255 -10.78 -0.74 7.03
CA ASP A 255 -10.12 -1.39 8.15
C ASP A 255 -10.97 -1.44 9.43
N ILE A 256 -11.82 -0.42 9.67
CA ILE A 256 -12.83 -0.46 10.74
C ILE A 256 -13.82 -1.61 10.49
N THR A 257 -14.24 -1.83 9.25
CA THR A 257 -15.10 -2.97 8.90
C THR A 257 -14.38 -4.30 9.16
N ILE A 258 -13.10 -4.41 8.79
CA ILE A 258 -12.27 -5.59 9.09
C ILE A 258 -12.19 -5.82 10.60
N ALA A 259 -11.86 -4.79 11.38
CA ALA A 259 -11.80 -4.87 12.84
C ALA A 259 -13.15 -5.30 13.42
N GLY A 260 -14.26 -4.78 12.90
CA GLY A 260 -15.61 -5.19 13.30
C GLY A 260 -15.87 -6.68 13.03
N ILE A 261 -15.49 -7.19 11.85
CA ILE A 261 -15.60 -8.62 11.51
C ILE A 261 -14.78 -9.46 12.51
N VAL A 262 -13.52 -9.11 12.74
CA VAL A 262 -12.62 -9.88 13.61
C VAL A 262 -13.10 -9.87 15.07
N LEU A 263 -13.54 -8.71 15.57
CA LEU A 263 -13.92 -8.56 16.98
C LEU A 263 -15.27 -9.18 17.33
N PHE A 264 -16.24 -9.12 16.41
CA PHE A 264 -17.65 -9.43 16.73
C PHE A 264 -18.23 -10.61 15.96
N PHE A 265 -17.61 -11.05 14.85
CA PHE A 265 -18.16 -12.10 13.98
C PHE A 265 -17.25 -13.31 13.82
N ALA A 266 -15.94 -13.17 14.04
CA ALA A 266 -15.01 -14.29 14.05
C ALA A 266 -15.23 -15.18 15.27
N LYS A 267 -15.53 -16.46 15.04
CA LYS A 267 -15.71 -17.45 16.12
C LYS A 267 -14.40 -17.88 16.75
#